data_AF-A0A2L2XFM5-F1
#
_entry.id   AF-A0A2L2XFM5-F1
#
_cell.length_a   1.000
_cell.length_b   1.000
_cell.length_c   1.000
_cell.angle_alpha   90.00
_cell.angle_beta   90.00
_cell.angle_gamma   90.00
#
_symmetry.space_group_name_H-M   'P 1'
#
loop_
_entity.id
_entity.type
_entity.pdbx_description
1 polymer ?
#
loop_
_entity_poly.entity_id
_entity_poly.type
_entity_poly.pdbx_seq_one_letter_code
_entity_poly.pdbx_strand_id
1 'polypeptide(L)' 'MPPDDLQKQLLALEMNEAMEICRKAGIDVEVRYTRPPGGNPSGRNRVVRFILLTPGKGELTVSREVEGEEV' A
#
# COMPACT_ATOMS: atom_id res chain seq x y z
N MET A 1 -0.44 -1.00 -21.82
CA MET A 1 -1.20 -1.39 -20.62
C MET A 1 -0.38 -0.98 -19.43
N PRO A 2 -0.88 -0.17 -18.48
CA PRO A 2 -0.23 -0.15 -17.18
C PRO A 2 -0.47 -1.53 -16.56
N PRO A 3 0.57 -2.15 -15.98
CA PRO A 3 0.67 -3.60 -16.01
C PRO A 3 0.01 -4.20 -14.78
N ASP A 4 -0.78 -5.25 -14.95
CA ASP A 4 -1.24 -6.12 -13.86
C ASP A 4 -0.08 -6.57 -12.94
N ASP A 5 1.17 -6.56 -13.43
CA ASP A 5 2.38 -6.79 -12.65
C ASP A 5 2.65 -5.76 -11.57
N LEU A 6 2.32 -4.48 -11.77
CA LEU A 6 2.63 -3.45 -10.77
C LEU A 6 1.77 -3.65 -9.53
N GLN A 7 0.49 -3.99 -9.69
CA GLN A 7 -0.39 -4.29 -8.57
C GLN A 7 0.13 -5.50 -7.76
N LYS A 8 0.60 -6.55 -8.44
CA LYS A 8 1.17 -7.73 -7.77
C LYS A 8 2.47 -7.43 -7.04
N GLN A 9 3.32 -6.60 -7.62
CA GLN A 9 4.58 -6.18 -7.00
C GLN A 9 4.37 -5.31 -5.77
N LEU A 10 3.33 -4.48 -5.75
CA LEU A 10 3.08 -3.55 -4.65
C LEU A 10 2.34 -4.19 -3.47
N LEU A 11 1.60 -5.28 -3.69
CA LEU A 11 0.88 -5.98 -2.61
C LEU A 11 1.86 -6.55 -1.58
N ALA A 12 1.49 -6.45 -0.30
CA ALA A 12 2.26 -6.91 0.86
C ALA A 12 3.62 -6.21 1.09
N LEU A 13 4.04 -5.28 0.22
CA LEU A 13 5.20 -4.43 0.47
C LEU A 13 4.94 -3.42 1.58
N GLU A 14 6.02 -2.97 2.22
CA GLU A 14 5.94 -1.82 3.10
C GLU A 14 5.60 -0.55 2.31
N MET A 15 4.86 0.35 2.94
CA MET A 15 4.41 1.61 2.33
C MET A 15 5.56 2.39 1.66
N ASN A 16 6.73 2.45 2.30
CA ASN A 16 7.89 3.16 1.75
C ASN A 16 8.42 2.51 0.47
N GLU A 17 8.55 1.18 0.45
CA GLU A 17 9.01 0.44 -0.72
C GLU A 17 8.03 0.60 -1.90
N ALA A 18 6.74 0.51 -1.60
CA ALA A 18 5.69 0.70 -2.61
C ALA A 18 5.70 2.11 -3.22
N MET A 19 5.90 3.14 -2.40
CA MET A 19 6.03 4.53 -2.88
C MET A 19 7.27 4.71 -3.77
N GLU A 20 8.41 4.11 -3.41
CA GLU A 20 9.63 4.20 -4.22
C GLU A 20 9.45 3.55 -5.61
N ILE A 21 8.81 2.38 -5.66
CA ILE A 21 8.50 1.69 -6.92
C ILE A 21 7.59 2.56 -7.79
N CYS A 22 6.53 3.13 -7.21
CA CYS A 22 5.61 4.01 -7.93
C CYS A 22 6.33 5.27 -8.46
N ARG A 23 7.21 5.87 -7.65
CA ARG A 23 8.02 7.03 -8.05
C ARG A 23 8.95 6.70 -9.21
N LYS A 24 9.61 5.53 -9.19
CA LYS A 24 10.47 5.04 -10.29
C LYS A 24 9.67 4.77 -11.57
N ALA A 25 8.42 4.36 -11.44
CA ALA A 25 7.50 4.17 -12.55
C ALA A 25 6.88 5.49 -13.06
N GLY A 26 7.16 6.64 -12.44
CA GLY A 26 6.56 7.93 -12.79
C GLY A 26 5.08 8.05 -12.42
N ILE A 27 4.63 7.30 -11.41
CA ILE A 27 3.24 7.28 -10.93
C ILE A 27 3.18 8.01 -9.60
N ASP A 28 2.38 9.08 -9.56
CA ASP A 28 2.03 9.80 -8.35
C ASP A 28 0.99 9.00 -7.56
N VAL A 29 1.26 8.70 -6.29
CA VAL A 29 0.41 7.82 -5.48
C VAL A 29 -0.15 8.50 -4.25
N GLU A 30 -1.46 8.42 -4.09
CA GLU A 30 -2.17 8.88 -2.90
C GLU A 30 -2.31 7.72 -1.91
N VAL A 31 -1.80 7.90 -0.68
CA VAL A 31 -1.85 6.85 0.35
C VAL A 31 -3.13 6.97 1.16
N ARG A 32 -3.94 5.90 1.16
CA ARG A 32 -5.11 5.73 2.01
C ARG A 32 -4.86 4.69 3.09
N TYR A 33 -4.97 5.12 4.34
CA TYR A 33 -4.91 4.22 5.48
C TYR A 33 -6.28 3.59 5.73
N THR A 34 -6.35 2.26 5.68
CA THR A 34 -7.48 1.54 6.25
C THR A 34 -7.31 1.58 7.76
N ARG A 35 -8.17 2.34 8.45
CA ARG A 35 -8.17 2.39 9.91
C ARG A 35 -8.31 0.98 10.50
N PRO A 36 -7.49 0.56 11.48
CA PRO A 36 -7.86 -0.50 12.40
C PRO A 36 -8.62 0.08 13.61
N PRO A 37 -9.51 -0.70 14.26
CA PRO A 37 -10.15 -0.33 15.52
C PRO A 37 -9.07 -0.19 16.62
N GLY A 38 -9.36 0.59 17.66
CA GLY A 38 -8.43 0.98 18.71
C GLY A 38 -7.44 -0.11 19.16
N GLY A 39 -6.15 0.23 19.13
CA GLY A 39 -5.05 -0.64 19.54
C GLY A 39 -3.70 -0.03 19.18
N ASN A 40 -2.69 -0.30 20.01
CA ASN A 40 -1.34 0.30 20.06
C ASN A 40 -0.77 0.81 18.71
N PRO A 41 -0.17 2.02 18.65
CA PRO A 41 0.31 2.64 17.41
C PRO A 41 1.52 1.98 16.71
N SER A 42 2.00 0.82 17.16
CA SER A 42 3.36 0.34 16.83
C SER A 42 3.48 -0.71 15.71
N GLY A 43 2.47 -0.93 14.86
CA GLY A 43 2.54 -1.90 13.74
C GLY A 43 3.03 -1.29 12.41
N ARG A 44 3.76 -2.08 11.60
CA ARG A 44 4.21 -1.67 10.25
C ARG A 44 3.02 -1.53 9.28
N ASN A 45 3.08 -0.53 8.41
CA ASN A 45 2.05 -0.29 7.38
C ASN A 45 2.40 -1.06 6.10
N ARG A 46 1.55 -2.02 5.72
CA ARG A 46 1.69 -2.81 4.50
C ARG A 46 0.60 -2.46 3.49
N VAL A 47 0.96 -2.48 2.21
CA VAL A 47 0.00 -2.25 1.13
C VAL A 47 -0.91 -3.46 0.98
N VAL A 48 -2.21 -3.23 1.15
CA VAL A 48 -3.25 -4.25 0.99
C VAL A 48 -3.98 -4.13 -0.33
N ARG A 49 -3.88 -2.98 -0.99
CA ARG A 49 -4.49 -2.75 -2.29
C ARG A 49 -3.78 -1.62 -3.03
N PHE A 50 -3.67 -1.77 -4.34
CA PHE A 50 -3.29 -0.70 -5.25
C PHE A 50 -4.35 -0.56 -6.33
N ILE A 51 -4.71 0.67 -6.66
CA ILE A 51 -5.64 1.00 -7.74
C ILE A 51 -4.97 2.05 -8.61
N LEU A 52 -4.82 1.79 -9.90
CA LEU A 52 -4.41 2.83 -10.84
C LEU A 52 -5.64 3.64 -11.25
N LEU A 53 -5.62 4.95 -10.99
CA LEU A 53 -6.73 5.84 -11.30
C LEU A 53 -6.61 6.43 -12.72
N THR A 54 -5.40 6.85 -13.09
CA THR A 54 -5.08 7.37 -14.43
C THR A 54 -3.66 6.97 -14.81
N PRO A 55 -3.26 7.07 -16.10
CA PRO A 55 -1.87 6.92 -16.49
C PRO A 55 -1.02 7.99 -15.77
N GLY A 56 -0.30 7.59 -14.72
CA GLY A 56 0.49 8.49 -13.87
C GLY A 56 -0.10 8.84 -12.51
N LYS A 57 -1.33 8.39 -12.16
CA LYS A 57 -1.87 8.53 -10.80
C LYS A 57 -2.43 7.21 -10.27
N GLY A 58 -2.02 6.82 -9.06
CA GLY A 58 -2.51 5.65 -8.35
C GLY A 58 -2.99 5.96 -6.93
N GLU A 59 -3.71 5.04 -6.35
CA GLU A 59 -4.11 5.02 -4.95
C GLU A 59 -3.50 3.78 -4.29
N LEU A 60 -2.76 3.98 -3.21
CA LEU A 60 -2.19 2.93 -2.37
C LEU A 60 -3.02 2.82 -1.10
N THR A 61 -3.71 1.70 -0.93
CA THR A 61 -4.36 1.38 0.34
C THR A 61 -3.40 0.61 1.22
N VAL A 62 -3.11 1.16 2.40
CA VAL A 62 -2.25 0.54 3.41
C VAL A 62 -3.06 0.17 4.64
N SER A 63 -2.80 -1.02 5.17
CA SER A 63 -3.31 -1.46 6.46
C SER A 63 -2.16 -1.65 7.42
N ARG A 64 -2.44 -1.47 8.71
CA ARG A 64 -1.51 -1.90 9.75
C ARG A 64 -1.53 -3.42 9.84
N GLU A 65 -0.35 -4.02 9.89
CA GLU A 65 -0.20 -5.39 10.35
C GLU A 65 -0.48 -5.42 11.85
N VAL A 66 -1.64 -5.98 12.22
CA VAL A 66 -1.89 -6.39 13.60
C VAL A 66 -1.20 -7.73 13.77
N GLU A 67 -0.10 -7.77 14.53
CA GLU A 67 0.33 -9.02 15.16
C GLU A 67 -0.87 -9.49 15.98
N GLY A 68 -1.57 -10.51 15.46
CA GLY A 68 -2.66 -11.12 16.20
C GLY A 68 -2.08 -11.65 17.49
N GLU A 69 -2.61 -11.17 18.61
CA GLU A 69 -2.55 -11.93 19.85
C GLU A 69 -3.21 -13.27 19.53
N GLU A 70 -2.41 -14.34 19.45
CA GLU A 70 -2.93 -15.71 19.42
C GLU A 70 -3.82 -15.89 20.66
N VAL A 71 -5.13 -16.03 20.45
CA VAL A 71 -6.10 -16.40 21.51
C VAL A 71 -6.19 -17.91 21.67
#